data_AF-A0A523JVW3-F1
#
_entry.id   AF-A0A523JVW3-F1
#
_cell.length_a   1.000
_cell.length_b   1.000
_cell.length_c   1.000
_cell.angle_alpha   90.00
_cell.angle_beta   90.00
_cell.angle_gamma   90.00
#
_symmetry.space_group_name_H-M   'P 1'
#
loop_
_entity.id
_entity.type
_entity.pdbx_description
1 polymer ?
#
loop_
_entity_poly.entity_id
_entity_poly.type
_entity_poly.pdbx_seq_one_letter_code
_entity_poly.pdbx_strand_id
1 'polypeptide(L)'
;MKQTFGKDASGSWIEASGLVQRLLSDDKDGSRHQRFVLDVGDRQTLLITHNIDIAERVPVGLRDRVRFRGMYEWNDLGGLVHWTHHDPRGVEDGGFVKYRARTYQ
;
A
#
# COMPACT_ATOMS: atom_id res chain seq x y z
N MET A 1 12.96 12.19 -11.25
CA MET A 1 12.13 13.03 -10.34
C MET A 1 11.89 12.23 -9.07
N LYS A 2 12.05 12.87 -7.91
CA LYS A 2 11.73 12.29 -6.60
C LYS A 2 10.26 12.55 -6.32
N GLN A 3 9.49 11.53 -5.93
CA GLN A 3 8.08 11.68 -5.59
C GLN A 3 7.95 11.77 -4.06
N THR A 4 7.40 12.87 -3.58
CA THR A 4 6.99 13.04 -2.19
C THR A 4 5.48 13.21 -2.16
N PHE A 5 4.81 12.47 -1.30
CA PHE A 5 3.35 12.52 -1.17
C PHE A 5 2.98 13.40 0.03
N GLY A 6 2.31 14.51 -0.20
CA GLY A 6 1.86 15.42 0.86
C GLY A 6 0.35 15.31 1.08
N LYS A 7 -0.19 16.18 1.93
CA LYS A 7 -1.64 16.32 2.12
C LYS A 7 -2.38 16.59 0.80
N ASP A 8 -1.79 17.37 -0.09
CA ASP A 8 -2.40 17.75 -1.37
C ASP A 8 -2.54 16.58 -2.36
N ALA A 9 -1.89 15.44 -2.09
CA ALA A 9 -2.00 14.23 -2.90
C ALA A 9 -3.14 13.29 -2.44
N SER A 10 -3.84 13.58 -1.34
CA SER A 10 -4.93 12.74 -0.82
C SER A 10 -6.01 12.52 -1.89
N GLY A 11 -6.51 11.30 -1.99
CA GLY A 11 -7.49 10.88 -3.01
C GLY A 11 -6.90 10.59 -4.39
N SER A 12 -5.57 10.68 -4.58
CA SER A 12 -4.92 10.32 -5.85
C SER A 12 -4.48 8.86 -5.89
N TRP A 13 -4.56 8.25 -7.08
CA TRP A 13 -3.88 6.99 -7.35
C TRP A 13 -2.39 7.22 -7.53
N ILE A 14 -1.59 6.50 -6.74
CA ILE A 14 -0.14 6.57 -6.81
C ILE A 14 0.44 5.19 -7.10
N GLU A 15 1.62 5.19 -7.72
CA GLU A 15 2.41 4.00 -7.92
C GLU A 15 3.86 4.27 -7.53
N ALA A 16 4.37 3.49 -6.57
CA ALA A 16 5.72 3.68 -6.06
C ALA A 16 6.35 2.35 -5.66
N SER A 17 7.59 2.41 -5.18
CA SER A 17 8.31 1.26 -4.64
C SER A 17 9.01 1.64 -3.35
N GLY A 18 9.06 0.70 -2.41
CA GLY A 18 9.67 0.94 -1.11
C GLY A 18 10.22 -0.33 -0.48
N LEU A 19 10.90 -0.15 0.65
CA LEU A 19 11.39 -1.23 1.50
C LEU A 19 10.49 -1.37 2.72
N VAL A 20 10.12 -2.60 3.07
CA VAL A 20 9.34 -2.87 4.28
C VAL A 20 10.17 -2.50 5.51
N GLN A 21 9.78 -1.43 6.19
CA GLN A 21 10.44 -0.95 7.39
C GLN A 21 9.80 -1.52 8.66
N ARG A 22 8.48 -1.82 8.61
CA ARG A 22 7.76 -2.40 9.75
C ARG A 22 6.62 -3.29 9.28
N LEU A 23 6.44 -4.42 9.96
CA LEU A 23 5.24 -5.26 9.86
C LEU A 23 4.33 -4.94 11.06
N LEU A 24 3.03 -4.76 10.80
CA LEU A 24 2.03 -4.49 11.83
C LEU A 24 1.06 -5.67 11.91
N SER A 25 0.38 -5.80 13.04
CA SER A 25 -0.75 -6.73 13.15
C SER A 25 -1.82 -6.38 12.13
N ASP A 26 -2.50 -7.39 11.60
CA ASP A 26 -3.66 -7.16 10.73
C ASP A 26 -4.70 -6.30 11.42
N ASP A 27 -5.31 -5.44 10.63
CA ASP A 27 -6.60 -4.87 11.00
C ASP A 27 -7.69 -5.92 10.76
N LYS A 28 -8.58 -6.05 11.72
CA LYS A 28 -9.68 -7.02 11.71
C LYS A 28 -11.05 -6.35 11.94
N ASP A 29 -11.08 -5.03 12.06
CA ASP A 29 -12.31 -4.29 12.25
C ASP A 29 -12.97 -4.06 10.88
N GLY A 30 -14.03 -4.81 10.60
CA GLY A 30 -14.65 -4.85 9.26
C GLY A 30 -13.88 -5.79 8.31
N SER A 31 -13.56 -5.33 7.09
CA SER A 31 -12.72 -6.11 6.18
C SER A 31 -11.31 -6.24 6.73
N ARG A 32 -10.71 -7.42 6.60
CA ARG A 32 -9.38 -7.70 7.09
C ARG A 32 -8.33 -7.03 6.22
N HIS A 33 -7.40 -6.31 6.84
CA HIS A 33 -6.29 -5.68 6.13
C HIS A 33 -4.94 -6.11 6.70
N GLN A 34 -4.06 -6.58 5.81
CA GLN A 34 -2.65 -6.68 6.12
C GLN A 34 -2.04 -5.27 6.14
N ARG A 35 -1.26 -4.97 7.18
CA ARG A 35 -0.64 -3.66 7.36
C ARG A 35 0.88 -3.75 7.46
N PHE A 36 1.56 -2.91 6.69
CA PHE A 36 3.02 -2.77 6.78
C PHE A 36 3.44 -1.38 6.33
N VAL A 37 4.56 -0.90 6.87
CA VAL A 37 5.11 0.42 6.58
C VAL A 37 6.23 0.27 5.56
N LEU A 38 6.15 1.01 4.47
CA LEU A 38 7.21 1.13 3.49
C LEU A 38 8.01 2.41 3.70
N ASP A 39 9.33 2.32 3.69
CA ASP A 39 10.21 3.44 3.39
C ASP A 39 10.26 3.61 1.87
N VAL A 40 9.75 4.73 1.38
CA VAL A 40 9.68 5.06 -0.06
C VAL A 40 10.77 6.04 -0.49
N GLY A 41 11.75 6.30 0.38
CA GLY A 41 12.82 7.25 0.14
C GLY A 41 12.52 8.65 0.67
N ASP A 42 13.51 9.54 0.59
CA ASP A 42 13.42 10.94 1.03
C ASP A 42 12.89 11.12 2.47
N ARG A 43 13.19 10.16 3.35
CA ARG A 43 12.72 10.09 4.75
C ARG A 43 11.19 10.00 4.89
N GLN A 44 10.49 9.66 3.82
CA GLN A 44 9.06 9.45 3.82
C GLN A 44 8.71 7.97 3.95
N THR A 45 7.71 7.70 4.79
CA THR A 45 7.12 6.38 4.94
C THR A 45 5.64 6.40 4.55
N LEU A 46 5.15 5.28 4.03
CA LEU A 46 3.73 5.08 3.74
C LEU A 46 3.23 3.82 4.45
N LEU A 47 2.07 3.90 5.07
CA LEU A 47 1.34 2.74 5.57
C LEU A 47 0.58 2.07 4.43
N ILE A 48 0.89 0.82 4.10
CA ILE A 48 0.08 0.04 3.17
C ILE A 48 -1.03 -0.68 3.96
N THR A 49 -2.27 -0.54 3.51
CA THR A 49 -3.45 -1.26 4.00
C THR A 49 -4.01 -2.15 2.88
N HIS A 50 -3.55 -3.40 2.86
CA HIS A 50 -3.89 -4.36 1.80
C HIS A 50 -5.06 -5.24 2.24
N ASN A 51 -6.20 -5.13 1.57
CA ASN A 51 -7.40 -5.89 1.91
C ASN A 51 -7.21 -7.38 1.56
N ILE A 52 -7.08 -8.23 2.59
CA ILE A 52 -6.82 -9.67 2.44
C ILE A 52 -8.09 -10.51 2.38
N ASP A 53 -9.27 -9.88 2.34
CA ASP A 53 -10.51 -10.54 1.95
C ASP A 53 -10.70 -10.53 0.42
N ILE A 54 -10.08 -9.57 -0.27
CA ILE A 54 -10.18 -9.41 -1.73
C ILE A 54 -8.96 -10.01 -2.44
N ALA A 55 -7.77 -9.81 -1.88
CA ALA A 55 -6.50 -10.25 -2.46
C ALA A 55 -5.77 -11.20 -1.52
N GLU A 56 -4.89 -12.04 -2.06
CA GLU A 56 -4.04 -12.89 -1.23
C GLU A 56 -3.06 -12.06 -0.38
N ARG A 57 -2.83 -12.50 0.86
CA ARG A 57 -1.83 -11.92 1.75
C ARG A 57 -0.45 -11.90 1.09
N VAL A 58 0.24 -10.77 1.17
CA VAL A 58 1.59 -10.62 0.62
C VAL A 58 2.60 -11.19 1.63
N PRO A 59 3.44 -12.18 1.26
CA PRO A 59 4.40 -12.82 2.16
C PRO A 59 5.68 -11.98 2.31
N VAL A 60 5.52 -10.71 2.65
CA VAL A 60 6.63 -9.76 2.83
C VAL A 60 7.27 -9.86 4.22
N GLY A 61 8.60 -9.79 4.25
CA GLY A 61 9.41 -9.66 5.46
C GLY A 61 10.01 -8.26 5.61
N LEU A 62 10.70 -8.03 6.73
CA LEU A 62 11.47 -6.79 6.91
C LEU A 62 12.53 -6.65 5.82
N ARG A 63 12.72 -5.42 5.35
CA ARG A 63 13.65 -5.01 4.29
C ARG A 63 13.36 -5.57 2.90
N ASP A 64 12.26 -6.30 2.72
CA ASP A 64 11.81 -6.70 1.40
C ASP A 64 11.42 -5.49 0.56
N ARG A 65 11.74 -5.54 -0.74
CA ARG A 65 11.33 -4.52 -1.70
C ARG A 65 9.97 -4.88 -2.31
N VAL A 66 9.10 -3.88 -2.35
CA VAL A 66 7.74 -3.99 -2.88
C VAL A 66 7.50 -2.83 -3.85
N ARG A 67 6.81 -3.11 -4.96
CA ARG A 67 6.18 -2.09 -5.81
C ARG A 67 4.68 -2.15 -5.57
N PHE A 68 3.98 -1.03 -5.54
CA PHE A 68 2.55 -1.01 -5.30
C PHE A 68 1.88 0.08 -6.14
N ARG A 69 0.61 -0.15 -6.47
CA ARG A 69 -0.34 0.88 -6.93
C ARG A 69 -1.52 0.89 -5.96
N GLY A 70 -2.00 2.06 -5.58
CA GLY A 70 -3.16 2.19 -4.70
C GLY A 70 -3.59 3.65 -4.57
N MET A 71 -4.72 3.88 -3.90
CA MET A 71 -5.18 5.24 -3.61
C MET A 71 -4.50 5.73 -2.33
N TYR A 72 -3.93 6.93 -2.39
CA TYR A 72 -3.23 7.54 -1.29
C TYR A 72 -4.16 8.41 -0.47
N GLU A 73 -4.06 8.32 0.85
CA GLU A 73 -4.75 9.18 1.78
C GLU A 73 -3.79 9.75 2.82
N TRP A 74 -4.08 10.97 3.29
CA TRP A 74 -3.29 11.65 4.31
C TRP A 74 -4.11 11.90 5.57
N ASN A 75 -3.51 11.61 6.73
CA ASN A 75 -4.04 12.02 8.04
C ASN A 75 -2.91 12.53 8.95
N ASP A 76 -3.25 12.85 10.20
CA ASP A 76 -2.28 13.40 11.18
C ASP A 76 -1.15 12.43 11.55
N LEU A 77 -1.29 11.14 11.23
CA LEU A 77 -0.26 10.11 11.41
C LEU A 77 0.62 9.91 10.15
N GLY A 78 0.27 10.58 9.05
CA GLY A 78 1.01 10.54 7.78
C GLY A 78 0.20 9.90 6.64
N GLY A 79 0.94 9.45 5.62
CA GLY A 79 0.37 8.89 4.40
C GLY A 79 0.05 7.39 4.53
N LEU A 80 -1.11 7.00 4.05
CA LEU A 80 -1.50 5.60 3.87
C LEU A 80 -1.90 5.33 2.43
N VAL A 81 -1.82 4.07 2.02
CA VAL A 81 -2.25 3.62 0.71
C VAL A 81 -3.15 2.39 0.88
N HIS A 82 -4.40 2.55 0.47
CA HIS A 82 -5.40 1.48 0.40
C HIS A 82 -5.73 1.16 -1.06
N TRP A 83 -6.77 0.35 -1.31
CA TRP A 83 -7.14 -0.10 -2.65
C TRP A 83 -5.96 -0.72 -3.41
N THR A 84 -5.06 -1.41 -2.69
CA THR A 84 -3.91 -2.11 -3.28
C THR A 84 -4.32 -3.50 -3.80
N HIS A 85 -5.52 -3.56 -4.40
CA HIS A 85 -6.18 -4.73 -4.95
C HIS A 85 -7.03 -4.34 -6.16
N HIS A 86 -7.45 -5.31 -6.98
CA HIS A 86 -8.33 -5.06 -8.12
C HIS A 86 -9.64 -4.43 -7.66
N ASP A 87 -10.27 -3.61 -8.50
CA ASP A 87 -11.63 -3.13 -8.19
C ASP A 87 -12.63 -4.28 -8.37
N PRO A 88 -13.31 -4.77 -7.32
CA PRO A 88 -14.28 -5.87 -7.45
C PRO A 88 -15.47 -5.54 -8.35
N ARG A 89 -15.73 -4.24 -8.60
CA ARG A 89 -16.78 -3.77 -9.50
C ARG A 89 -16.27 -3.49 -10.92
N GLY A 90 -14.96 -3.46 -11.13
CA GLY A 90 -14.35 -3.19 -12.43
C GLY A 90 -14.65 -1.80 -13.01
N VAL A 91 -14.89 -0.80 -12.17
CA VAL A 91 -15.11 0.60 -12.60
C VAL A 91 -13.77 1.29 -12.81
N GLU A 92 -12.81 1.04 -11.93
CA GLU A 92 -11.45 1.56 -11.98
C GLU A 92 -10.43 0.44 -12.27
N ASP A 93 -9.23 0.79 -12.72
CA ASP A 93 -8.14 -0.18 -12.96
C ASP A 93 -7.73 -0.96 -11.69
N GLY A 94 -8.01 -0.44 -10.50
CA GLY A 94 -7.64 -1.04 -9.22
C GLY A 94 -6.14 -1.03 -8.93
N GLY A 95 -5.76 -1.31 -7.70
CA GLY A 95 -4.36 -1.34 -7.27
C GLY A 95 -3.77 -2.74 -7.21
N PHE A 96 -2.55 -2.79 -6.71
CA PHE A 96 -1.85 -4.05 -6.48
C PHE A 96 -0.71 -3.87 -5.48
N VAL A 97 -0.26 -4.99 -4.93
CA VAL A 97 1.07 -5.13 -4.34
C VAL A 97 1.88 -6.12 -5.17
N LYS A 98 3.06 -5.72 -5.64
CA LYS A 98 3.99 -6.58 -6.37
C LYS A 98 5.20 -6.89 -5.49
N TYR A 99 5.34 -8.17 -5.18
CA TYR A 99 6.46 -8.71 -4.41
C TYR A 99 7.17 -9.79 -5.22
N ARG A 100 8.47 -9.58 -5.46
CA ARG A 100 9.28 -10.40 -6.38
C ARG A 100 8.60 -10.49 -7.76
N ALA A 101 8.34 -11.71 -8.24
CA ALA A 101 7.70 -11.96 -9.53
C ALA A 101 6.16 -12.00 -9.46
N ARG A 102 5.55 -11.90 -8.28
CA ARG A 102 4.10 -12.06 -8.09
C ARG A 102 3.40 -10.74 -7.80
N THR A 103 2.26 -10.54 -8.44
CA THR A 103 1.31 -9.46 -8.16
C THR A 103 0.16 -10.02 -7.31
N TYR A 104 -0.20 -9.29 -6.26
CA TYR A 104 -1.27 -9.57 -5.33
C TYR A 104 -2.29 -8.45 -5.52
N GLN A 105 -3.47 -8.80 -6.04
CA GLN A 105 -4.55 -7.87 -6.29
C GLN A 105 -5.88 -8.57 -6.21
#